data_AF-A0A349M401-F1
#
_entry.id   AF-A0A349M401-F1
#
_cell.length_a   1.000
_cell.length_b   1.000
_cell.length_c   1.000
_cell.angle_alpha   90.00
_cell.angle_beta   90.00
_cell.angle_gamma   90.00
#
_symmetry.space_group_name_H-M   'P 1'
#
loop_
_entity.id
_entity.type
_entity.pdbx_description
1 polymer ?
#
loop_
_entity_poly.entity_id
_entity_poly.type
_entity_poly.pdbx_seq_one_letter_code
_entity_poly.pdbx_strand_id
1 'polypeptide(L)'
;MEEQTDWIIDANGFYVATRSFLMRRGYCCANQCRNCPYINWRNSPTWQPLPAEAVQFAEVSPKAVEGARKALTYHEQQVRV
;
A
#
# COMPACT_ATOMS: atom_id res chain seq x y z
N MET A 1 1.33 -14.12 29.41
CA MET A 1 2.03 -13.48 28.27
C MET A 1 1.40 -14.11 27.04
N GLU A 2 0.48 -13.41 26.35
CA GLU A 2 -0.17 -13.97 25.16
C GLU A 2 0.87 -14.04 24.03
N GLU A 3 1.12 -15.22 23.51
CA GLU A 3 1.89 -15.39 22.27
C GLU A 3 1.08 -14.79 21.11
N GLN A 4 1.35 -13.52 20.80
CA GLN A 4 0.82 -12.91 19.58
C GLN A 4 1.55 -13.49 18.38
N THR A 5 0.88 -14.41 17.71
CA THR A 5 1.32 -14.98 16.43
C THR A 5 1.52 -13.87 15.39
N ASP A 6 2.66 -13.91 14.71
CA ASP A 6 3.02 -12.91 13.68
C ASP A 6 2.34 -13.16 12.35
N TRP A 7 1.79 -14.36 12.15
CA TRP A 7 1.30 -14.84 10.85
C TRP A 7 -0.02 -15.60 10.97
N ILE A 8 -1.00 -15.23 10.17
CA ILE A 8 -2.22 -16.01 9.97
C ILE A 8 -2.12 -16.69 8.61
N ILE A 9 -2.30 -18.02 8.57
CA ILE A 9 -2.46 -18.75 7.31
C ILE A 9 -3.92 -18.62 6.89
N ASP A 10 -4.17 -18.06 5.70
CA ASP A 10 -5.53 -17.95 5.19
C ASP A 10 -6.01 -19.22 4.46
N ALA A 11 -7.25 -19.20 3.98
CA ALA A 11 -7.87 -20.36 3.31
C ALA A 11 -7.13 -20.81 2.04
N ASN A 12 -6.29 -19.95 1.45
CA ASN A 12 -5.48 -20.28 0.28
C ASN A 12 -4.07 -20.75 0.65
N GLY A 13 -3.75 -20.85 1.95
CA GLY A 13 -2.43 -21.22 2.44
C GLY A 13 -1.43 -20.06 2.45
N PHE A 14 -1.87 -18.80 2.27
CA PHE A 14 -0.96 -17.66 2.30
C PHE A 14 -0.65 -17.21 3.73
N TYR A 15 0.62 -16.95 3.98
CA TYR A 15 1.09 -16.32 5.22
C TYR A 15 0.74 -14.84 5.20
N VAL A 16 -0.08 -14.42 6.15
CA VAL A 16 -0.49 -13.03 6.27
C VAL A 16 -0.09 -12.45 7.62
N ALA A 17 0.82 -11.49 7.55
CA ALA A 17 1.33 -10.77 8.70
C ALA A 17 0.20 -10.15 9.53
N THR A 18 0.23 -10.34 10.85
CA THR A 18 -0.75 -9.73 11.76
C THR A 18 -0.53 -8.23 11.92
N ARG A 19 -1.58 -7.50 12.34
CA ARG A 19 -1.48 -6.06 12.58
C ARG A 19 -0.44 -5.74 13.67
N SER A 20 -0.39 -6.53 14.75
CA SER A 20 0.59 -6.37 15.83
C SER A 20 2.03 -6.48 15.32
N PHE A 21 2.31 -7.49 14.49
CA PHE A 21 3.62 -7.64 13.85
C PHE A 21 3.96 -6.41 12.99
N LEU A 22 3.04 -5.95 12.15
CA LEU A 22 3.26 -4.80 11.27
C LEU A 22 3.46 -3.49 12.04
N MET A 23 2.83 -3.32 13.20
CA MET A 23 3.08 -2.19 14.10
C MET A 23 4.49 -2.24 14.69
N ARG A 24 4.94 -3.43 15.17
CA ARG A 24 6.31 -3.61 15.67
C ARG A 24 7.37 -3.42 14.59
N ARG A 25 7.05 -3.76 13.32
CA ARG A 25 7.94 -3.51 12.17
C ARG A 25 8.23 -2.02 11.96
N GLY A 26 7.29 -1.13 12.30
CA GLY A 26 7.56 0.30 12.39
C GLY A 26 7.54 1.09 11.07
N TYR A 27 7.27 0.46 9.91
CA TYR A 27 7.22 1.18 8.62
C TYR A 27 6.21 0.58 7.62
N CYS A 28 5.69 1.42 6.72
CA CYS A 28 4.88 1.00 5.57
C CYS A 28 5.78 0.60 4.40
N CYS A 29 5.55 -0.58 3.82
CA CYS A 29 6.30 -1.07 2.65
C CYS A 29 5.55 -0.86 1.32
N ALA A 30 4.44 -0.12 1.34
CA ALA A 30 3.58 0.16 0.18
C ALA A 30 3.00 -1.06 -0.60
N ASN A 31 3.18 -2.29 -0.11
CA ASN A 31 2.63 -3.51 -0.73
C ASN A 31 1.11 -3.70 -0.53
N GLN A 32 0.42 -2.70 0.02
CA GLN A 32 -1.04 -2.67 0.18
C GLN A 32 -1.62 -3.90 0.92
N CYS A 33 -0.93 -4.37 1.97
CA CYS A 33 -1.34 -5.54 2.74
C CYS A 33 -2.63 -5.32 3.56
N ARG A 34 -3.43 -6.37 3.76
CA ARG A 34 -4.75 -6.30 4.42
C ARG A 34 -4.71 -5.84 5.89
N ASN A 35 -3.60 -6.05 6.58
CA ASN A 35 -3.42 -5.72 8.01
C ASN A 35 -2.58 -4.44 8.24
N CYS A 36 -2.29 -3.66 7.20
CA CYS A 36 -1.43 -2.48 7.30
C CYS A 36 -1.94 -1.48 8.37
N PRO A 37 -1.11 -1.07 9.34
CA PRO A 37 -1.51 -0.06 10.31
C PRO A 37 -1.40 1.37 9.80
N TYR A 38 -0.64 1.60 8.72
CA TYR A 38 -0.28 2.93 8.24
C TYR A 38 -1.13 3.42 7.06
N ILE A 39 -1.65 2.51 6.24
CA ILE A 39 -2.40 2.83 5.03
C ILE A 39 -3.56 1.86 4.93
N ASN A 40 -4.80 2.35 5.09
CA ASN A 40 -6.01 1.54 4.96
C ASN A 40 -7.02 2.13 3.96
N TRP A 41 -6.59 2.81 2.88
CA TRP A 41 -7.51 3.40 1.89
C TRP A 41 -8.57 2.40 1.40
N ARG A 42 -8.26 1.11 1.37
CA ARG A 42 -9.17 0.02 1.02
C ARG A 42 -10.34 -0.21 2.01
N ASN A 43 -10.16 0.17 3.28
CA ASN A 43 -11.15 0.04 4.36
C ASN A 43 -11.64 1.40 4.91
N SER A 44 -11.22 2.50 4.29
CA SER A 44 -11.68 3.83 4.62
C SER A 44 -12.54 4.33 3.46
N PRO A 45 -13.88 4.17 3.53
CA PRO A 45 -14.77 4.63 2.47
C PRO A 45 -14.72 6.15 2.26
N THR A 46 -14.17 6.88 3.24
CA THR A 46 -13.97 8.33 3.20
C THR A 46 -12.54 8.73 2.84
N TRP A 47 -11.67 7.78 2.49
CA TRP A 47 -10.32 8.12 2.07
C TRP A 47 -10.38 8.86 0.74
N GLN A 48 -9.79 10.05 0.73
CA GLN A 48 -9.54 10.80 -0.47
C GLN A 48 -8.02 10.96 -0.61
N PRO A 49 -7.48 10.85 -1.83
CA PRO A 49 -6.10 11.26 -2.05
C PRO A 49 -5.95 12.73 -1.66
N LEU A 50 -4.75 13.09 -1.18
CA LEU A 50 -4.43 14.51 -0.98
C LEU A 50 -4.69 15.25 -2.29
N PRO A 51 -5.28 16.46 -2.24
CA PRO A 51 -5.48 17.24 -3.45
C PRO A 51 -4.12 17.56 -4.08
N ALA A 52 -4.08 17.69 -5.41
CA ALA A 52 -2.83 17.77 -6.16
C ALA A 52 -1.93 18.93 -5.69
N GLU A 53 -2.54 20.04 -5.28
CA GLU A 53 -1.89 21.22 -4.71
C GLU A 53 -1.24 20.98 -3.33
N ALA A 54 -1.69 19.97 -2.58
CA ALA A 54 -1.11 19.58 -1.29
C ALA A 54 0.02 18.55 -1.44
N VAL A 55 0.21 17.97 -2.64
CA VAL A 55 1.33 17.09 -2.92
C VAL A 55 2.56 17.95 -3.17
N GLN A 56 3.40 18.10 -2.15
CA GLN A 56 4.69 18.75 -2.32
C GLN A 56 5.53 17.93 -3.31
N PHE A 57 5.87 18.54 -4.44
CA PHE A 57 6.74 17.93 -5.43
C PHE A 57 8.18 17.95 -4.91
N ALA A 58 8.73 16.76 -4.66
CA ALA A 58 10.17 16.58 -4.51
C ALA A 58 10.78 16.20 -5.86
N GLU A 59 12.01 16.61 -6.14
CA GLU A 59 12.78 16.01 -7.23
C GLU A 59 12.95 14.51 -6.93
N VAL A 60 12.35 13.68 -7.78
CA VAL A 60 12.48 12.24 -7.70
C VAL A 60 13.44 11.74 -8.77
N SER A 61 14.15 10.66 -8.50
CA SER A 61 15.09 10.08 -9.48
C SER A 61 14.41 9.82 -10.83
N PRO A 62 15.12 9.92 -11.96
CA PRO A 62 14.56 9.62 -13.28
C PRO A 62 13.88 8.24 -13.37
N LYS A 63 14.39 7.25 -12.63
CA LYS A 63 13.80 5.90 -12.54
C LYS A 63 12.39 5.92 -11.94
N ALA A 64 12.15 6.74 -10.91
CA ALA A 64 10.84 6.86 -10.30
C ALA A 64 9.83 7.52 -11.25
N VAL A 65 10.26 8.56 -11.99
CA VAL A 65 9.45 9.21 -13.02
C VAL A 65 9.04 8.22 -14.10
N GLU A 66 9.99 7.41 -14.60
CA GLU A 66 9.72 6.41 -15.63
C GLU A 66 8.76 5.32 -15.14
N GLY A 67 8.90 4.88 -13.89
CA GLY A 67 7.97 3.95 -13.26
C GLY A 67 6.54 4.50 -13.21
N ALA A 68 6.39 5.77 -12.81
CA ALA A 68 5.08 6.43 -12.78
C ALA A 68 4.45 6.56 -14.17
N ARG A 69 5.25 6.92 -15.20
CA ARG A 69 4.79 6.99 -16.59
C ARG A 69 4.26 5.65 -17.10
N LYS A 70 5.00 4.56 -16.88
CA LYS A 70 4.57 3.22 -17.29
C LYS A 70 3.27 2.80 -16.61
N ALA A 71 3.12 3.09 -15.32
CA ALA A 71 1.91 2.80 -14.57
C ALA A 71 0.69 3.59 -15.13
N LEU A 72 0.91 4.87 -15.50
CA LEU A 72 -0.12 5.69 -16.14
C LEU A 72 -0.54 5.12 -17.50
N THR A 73 0.42 4.81 -18.37
CA THR A 73 0.11 4.21 -19.69
C THR A 73 -0.69 2.92 -19.55
N TYR A 74 -0.31 2.05 -18.61
CA TYR A 74 -1.05 0.82 -18.35
C TYR A 74 -2.50 1.11 -17.92
N HIS A 75 -2.70 2.05 -16.99
CA HIS A 75 -4.04 2.45 -16.55
C HIS A 75 -4.89 2.99 -17.71
N GLU A 76 -4.34 3.90 -18.52
CA GLU A 76 -5.05 4.46 -19.67
C GLU A 76 -5.44 3.39 -20.70
N GLN A 77 -4.62 2.36 -20.87
CA GLN A 77 -4.96 1.22 -21.72
C GLN A 77 -6.11 0.39 -21.16
N GLN A 78 -6.13 0.14 -19.84
CA GLN A 78 -7.18 -0.63 -19.18
C GLN A 78 -8.53 0.10 -19.17
N VAL A 79 -8.54 1.43 -19.06
CA VAL A 79 -9.77 2.26 -19.05
C VAL A 79 -10.40 2.42 -20.44
N ARG A 80 -9.62 2.16 -21.51
CA ARG A 80 -10.11 2.22 -22.90
C ARG A 80 -10.79 0.93 -23.38
N VAL A 81 -10.90 -0.09 -22.51
CA VAL A 81 -11.57 -1.38 -22.78
C VAL A 81 -13.02 -1.33 -22.32
#